data_AF-A0A1Q7TWK3-F1
#
_entry.id   AF-A0A1Q7TWK3-F1
#
_cell.length_a   1.000
_cell.length_b   1.000
_cell.length_c   1.000
_cell.angle_alpha   90.00
_cell.angle_beta   90.00
_cell.angle_gamma   90.00
#
_symmetry.space_group_name_H-M   'P 1'
#
loop_
_entity.id
_entity.type
_entity.pdbx_description
1 polymer ?
#
loop_
_entity_poly.entity_id
_entity_poly.type
_entity_poly.pdbx_seq_one_letter_code
_entity_poly.pdbx_strand_id
1 'polypeptide(L)'
;LLSAVVAAAAAWPLLVVGIAFPKAMLFVVSFVPLSKSVPSLALRIVWIALALFVPLIVGSMIAARAPKDALPESSLKRLLRGFQVTFALAVAFVLMLVLAPGMKIVNALKGRKDVRLPALVQEGAGGEFMSAFVAALALHHIELRPGDPPWHMTAPASLLKKLGGRAFANFGGERPEYRVAAELEVNLNPNELLLRGKERALLRGQSVAQEVMAPRCILATMDARAQDLERQIKRVWQIYAERPGDHRISAALIARRDEIASDLSKSDVPYDEWQIVYRELLQLDRALRGDGALIVRVAFKENEEERMASEKEVQIETPPPAVARGSSPAALEHMTNRELIGYISQNALQLAKSEVELAKAELKADLKKEVGMVKGLGVAGLCAIWAVSIMLMACALALGTVMAEWAAALVVAGGVLLVGTVAGLVG
;
A
#
# COMPACT_ATOMS: atom_id res chain seq x y z
N LEU A 1 7.76 -8.25 18.33
CA LEU A 1 6.88 -8.56 19.51
C LEU A 1 5.38 -8.46 19.20
N LEU A 2 4.83 -7.31 18.78
CA LEU A 2 3.41 -7.19 18.38
C LEU A 2 3.01 -8.20 17.28
N SER A 3 3.88 -8.37 16.28
CA SER A 3 3.68 -9.35 15.20
C SER A 3 3.58 -10.79 15.71
N ALA A 4 4.32 -11.15 16.78
CA ALA A 4 4.28 -12.48 17.37
C ALA A 4 2.97 -12.74 18.14
N VAL A 5 2.45 -11.72 18.85
CA VAL A 5 1.14 -11.78 19.52
C VAL A 5 0.02 -11.97 18.49
N VAL A 6 0.08 -11.23 17.38
CA VAL A 6 -0.89 -11.34 16.29
C VAL A 6 -0.80 -12.72 15.62
N ALA A 7 0.41 -13.21 15.33
CA ALA A 7 0.62 -14.54 14.76
C ALA A 7 0.09 -15.65 15.67
N ALA A 8 0.36 -15.57 16.98
CA ALA A 8 -0.14 -16.55 17.95
C ALA A 8 -1.67 -16.56 18.02
N ALA A 9 -2.30 -15.37 18.03
CA ALA A 9 -3.76 -15.27 18.00
C ALA A 9 -4.36 -15.74 16.67
N ALA A 10 -3.70 -15.48 15.54
CA ALA A 10 -4.12 -15.95 14.23
C ALA A 10 -4.06 -17.48 14.11
N ALA A 11 -3.10 -18.13 14.78
CA ALA A 11 -3.00 -19.58 14.84
C ALA A 11 -4.01 -20.23 15.80
N TRP A 12 -4.58 -19.47 16.74
CA TRP A 12 -5.47 -20.00 17.79
C TRP A 12 -6.70 -20.77 17.27
N PRO A 13 -7.42 -20.32 16.20
CA PRO A 13 -8.50 -21.12 15.59
C PRO A 13 -8.06 -22.53 15.17
N LEU A 14 -6.85 -22.67 14.62
CA LEU A 14 -6.31 -23.96 14.23
C LEU A 14 -6.12 -24.87 15.45
N LEU A 15 -5.65 -24.30 16.57
CA LEU A 15 -5.51 -25.05 17.83
C LEU A 15 -6.86 -25.57 18.32
N VAL A 16 -7.90 -24.73 18.25
CA VAL A 16 -9.27 -25.09 18.66
C VAL A 16 -9.83 -26.21 17.77
N VAL A 17 -9.65 -26.11 16.45
CA VAL A 17 -10.04 -27.19 15.52
C VAL A 17 -9.24 -28.47 15.80
N GLY A 18 -7.99 -28.35 16.25
CA GLY A 18 -7.13 -29.47 16.68
C GLY A 18 -7.69 -30.28 17.85
N ILE A 19 -8.50 -29.66 18.70
CA ILE A 19 -9.18 -30.37 19.80
C ILE A 19 -10.22 -31.35 19.23
N ALA A 20 -10.99 -30.93 18.24
CA ALA A 20 -12.01 -31.77 17.60
C ALA A 20 -11.35 -32.85 16.71
N PHE A 21 -10.40 -32.45 15.85
CA PHE A 21 -9.76 -33.27 14.83
C PHE A 21 -8.24 -33.36 15.00
N PRO A 22 -7.74 -34.00 16.07
CA PRO A 22 -6.33 -33.91 16.49
C PRO A 22 -5.34 -34.47 15.45
N LYS A 23 -5.67 -35.60 14.81
CA LYS A 23 -4.80 -36.24 13.81
C LYS A 23 -4.76 -35.46 12.49
N ALA A 24 -5.92 -34.98 12.02
CA ALA A 24 -6.01 -34.19 10.80
C ALA A 24 -5.29 -32.85 10.96
N MET A 25 -5.48 -32.18 12.10
CA MET A 25 -4.80 -30.91 12.37
C MET A 25 -3.30 -31.05 12.58
N LEU A 26 -2.84 -32.13 13.22
CA LEU A 26 -1.40 -32.35 13.30
C LEU A 26 -0.80 -32.54 11.91
N PHE A 27 -1.47 -33.29 11.03
CA PHE A 27 -1.06 -33.41 9.64
C PHE A 27 -1.04 -32.06 8.91
N VAL A 28 -2.06 -31.21 9.08
CA VAL A 28 -2.10 -29.86 8.47
C VAL A 28 -0.96 -28.96 8.96
N VAL A 29 -0.59 -29.06 10.24
CA VAL A 29 0.42 -28.20 10.85
C VAL A 29 1.84 -28.70 10.63
N SER A 30 2.07 -30.00 10.76
CA SER A 30 3.42 -30.58 10.68
C SER A 30 3.75 -31.19 9.32
N PHE A 31 2.75 -31.40 8.44
CA PHE A 31 2.88 -32.21 7.22
C PHE A 31 3.47 -33.61 7.47
N VAL A 32 3.44 -34.10 8.72
CA VAL A 32 3.93 -35.43 9.09
C VAL A 32 2.74 -36.39 9.18
N PRO A 33 2.70 -37.47 8.39
CA PRO A 33 1.73 -38.53 8.57
C PRO A 33 2.02 -39.28 9.87
N LEU A 34 1.10 -39.21 10.83
CA LEU A 34 1.21 -39.97 12.07
C LEU A 34 0.97 -41.47 11.82
N SER A 35 1.80 -42.31 12.43
CA SER A 35 1.52 -43.74 12.54
C SER A 35 0.22 -43.96 13.35
N LYS A 36 -0.48 -45.07 13.08
CA LYS A 36 -1.78 -45.37 13.70
C LYS A 36 -1.74 -45.49 15.24
N SER A 37 -0.54 -45.57 15.83
CA SER A 37 -0.27 -45.93 17.23
C SER A 37 -0.32 -44.77 18.24
N VAL A 38 -0.46 -43.50 17.82
CA VAL A 38 -0.59 -42.38 18.78
C VAL A 38 -2.04 -42.29 19.29
N PRO A 39 -2.28 -42.35 20.62
CA PRO A 39 -3.61 -42.20 21.20
C PRO A 39 -4.20 -40.82 20.89
N SER A 40 -5.43 -40.81 20.36
CA SER A 40 -6.14 -39.56 20.04
C SER A 40 -6.36 -38.67 21.27
N LEU A 41 -6.49 -39.28 22.46
CA LEU A 41 -6.69 -38.59 23.72
C LEU A 41 -5.46 -37.78 24.15
N ALA A 42 -4.26 -38.35 24.06
CA ALA A 42 -3.01 -37.65 24.39
C ALA A 42 -2.80 -36.43 23.48
N LEU A 43 -3.06 -36.59 22.19
CA LEU A 43 -2.96 -35.49 21.22
C LEU A 43 -4.00 -34.40 21.50
N ARG A 44 -5.24 -34.76 21.89
CA ARG A 44 -6.26 -33.79 22.33
C ARG A 44 -5.83 -33.01 23.57
N ILE A 45 -5.22 -33.67 24.55
CA ILE A 45 -4.71 -33.00 25.75
C ILE A 45 -3.65 -31.96 25.38
N VAL A 46 -2.73 -32.30 24.48
CA VAL A 46 -1.73 -31.35 23.96
C VAL A 46 -2.40 -30.16 23.27
N TRP A 47 -3.38 -30.39 22.38
CA TRP A 47 -4.12 -29.31 21.73
C TRP A 47 -4.87 -28.41 22.72
N ILE A 48 -5.52 -29.00 23.74
CA ILE A 48 -6.20 -28.25 24.80
C ILE A 48 -5.18 -27.40 25.58
N ALA A 49 -4.06 -27.98 26.00
CA ALA A 49 -3.01 -27.26 26.72
C ALA A 49 -2.49 -26.08 25.89
N LEU A 50 -2.22 -26.29 24.60
CA LEU A 50 -1.74 -25.25 23.70
C LEU A 50 -2.79 -24.15 23.46
N ALA A 51 -4.06 -24.53 23.29
CA ALA A 51 -5.17 -23.61 23.11
C ALA A 51 -5.45 -22.75 24.36
N LEU A 52 -5.15 -23.26 25.56
CA LEU A 52 -5.23 -22.50 26.81
C LEU A 52 -3.99 -21.61 27.02
N PHE A 53 -2.81 -22.07 26.62
CA PHE A 53 -1.54 -21.38 26.81
C PHE A 53 -1.36 -20.13 25.94
N VAL A 54 -1.85 -20.16 24.70
CA VAL A 54 -1.73 -19.00 23.78
C VAL A 54 -2.44 -17.74 24.34
N PRO A 55 -3.72 -17.81 24.77
CA PRO A 55 -4.38 -16.66 25.37
C PRO A 55 -3.72 -16.12 26.64
N LEU A 56 -3.11 -17.00 27.43
CA LEU A 56 -2.32 -16.64 28.62
C LEU A 56 -1.12 -15.75 28.23
N ILE A 57 -0.37 -16.14 27.20
CA ILE A 57 0.76 -15.35 26.69
C ILE A 57 0.29 -14.02 26.11
N VAL A 58 -0.76 -14.04 25.27
CA VAL A 58 -1.31 -12.82 24.67
C VAL A 58 -1.75 -11.82 25.75
N GLY A 59 -2.47 -12.30 26.77
CA GLY A 59 -2.92 -11.48 27.90
C GLY A 59 -1.79 -10.93 28.74
N SER A 60 -0.74 -11.72 29.00
CA SER A 60 0.42 -11.26 29.76
C SER A 60 1.20 -10.18 29.01
N MET A 61 1.41 -10.34 27.70
CA MET A 61 2.11 -9.40 26.83
C MET A 61 1.36 -8.07 26.66
N ILE A 62 0.03 -8.10 26.50
CA ILE A 62 -0.77 -6.87 26.39
C ILE A 62 -0.74 -6.09 27.70
N ALA A 63 -0.86 -6.78 28.83
CA ALA A 63 -0.78 -6.15 30.14
C ALA A 63 0.61 -5.57 30.46
N ALA A 64 1.68 -6.18 29.95
CA ALA A 64 3.04 -5.62 30.05
C ALA A 64 3.20 -4.29 29.29
N ARG A 65 2.28 -3.97 28.38
CA ARG A 65 2.24 -2.71 27.62
C ARG A 65 1.14 -1.74 28.06
N ALA A 66 0.38 -2.07 29.10
CA ALA A 66 -0.59 -1.13 29.66
C ALA A 66 0.15 0.12 30.19
N PRO A 67 -0.40 1.34 30.00
CA PRO A 67 0.19 2.56 30.56
C PRO A 67 0.45 2.41 32.06
N LYS A 68 1.56 2.98 32.56
CA LYS A 68 1.96 2.86 33.98
C LYS A 68 0.92 3.45 34.96
N ASP A 69 -0.01 4.26 34.46
CA ASP A 69 -1.12 4.87 35.21
C ASP A 69 -2.38 4.00 35.25
N ALA A 70 -2.35 2.79 34.69
CA ALA A 70 -3.47 1.86 34.72
C ALA A 70 -3.62 1.22 36.12
N LEU A 71 -4.82 1.29 36.70
CA LEU A 71 -5.14 0.68 37.98
C LEU A 71 -4.78 -0.81 38.02
N PRO A 72 -4.25 -1.32 39.16
CA PRO A 72 -3.91 -2.73 39.30
C PRO A 72 -5.15 -3.61 39.12
N GLU A 73 -5.17 -4.41 38.05
CA GLU A 73 -6.23 -5.39 37.79
C GLU A 73 -5.94 -6.71 38.52
N SER A 74 -6.98 -7.34 39.07
CA SER A 74 -6.89 -8.70 39.64
C SER A 74 -6.40 -9.71 38.58
N SER A 75 -5.54 -10.65 38.99
CA SER A 75 -4.95 -11.68 38.11
C SER A 75 -5.99 -12.47 37.31
N LEU A 76 -7.19 -12.67 37.86
CA LEU A 76 -8.29 -13.37 37.16
C LEU A 76 -8.87 -12.53 36.00
N LYS A 77 -9.01 -11.22 36.19
CA LYS A 77 -9.46 -10.30 35.13
C LYS A 77 -8.43 -10.20 34.02
N ARG A 78 -7.14 -10.18 34.37
CA ARG A 78 -6.02 -10.21 33.41
C ARG A 78 -6.03 -11.49 32.56
N LEU A 79 -6.29 -12.63 33.19
CA LEU A 79 -6.43 -13.93 32.51
C LEU A 79 -7.59 -13.94 31.50
N LEU A 80 -8.79 -13.59 31.96
CA LEU A 80 -10.00 -13.55 31.11
C LEU A 80 -9.85 -12.59 29.93
N ARG A 81 -9.16 -11.46 30.14
CA ARG A 81 -8.86 -10.48 29.08
C ARG A 81 -7.94 -11.06 28.00
N GLY A 82 -7.00 -11.92 28.36
CA GLY A 82 -6.16 -12.64 27.40
C GLY A 82 -6.97 -13.51 26.44
N PHE A 83 -7.94 -14.26 26.97
CA PHE A 83 -8.90 -15.04 26.18
C PHE A 83 -9.77 -14.16 25.28
N GLN A 84 -10.35 -13.10 25.83
CA GLN A 84 -11.19 -12.18 25.07
C GLN A 84 -10.43 -11.51 23.91
N VAL A 85 -9.21 -11.02 24.16
CA VAL A 85 -8.39 -10.39 23.11
C VAL A 85 -7.95 -11.40 22.06
N THR A 86 -7.49 -12.59 22.48
CA THR A 86 -7.09 -13.64 21.54
C THR A 86 -8.25 -14.06 20.66
N PHE A 87 -9.44 -14.22 21.23
CA PHE A 87 -10.66 -14.51 20.50
C PHE A 87 -11.01 -13.38 19.51
N ALA A 88 -11.01 -12.12 19.96
CA ALA A 88 -11.30 -10.98 19.09
C ALA A 88 -10.35 -10.91 17.89
N LEU A 89 -9.05 -11.10 18.14
CA LEU A 89 -8.02 -11.07 17.11
C LEU A 89 -8.09 -12.26 16.16
N ALA A 90 -8.41 -13.45 16.68
CA ALA A 90 -8.65 -14.66 15.91
C ALA A 90 -9.86 -14.51 14.98
N VAL A 91 -11.00 -13.99 15.48
CA VAL A 91 -12.18 -13.75 14.65
C VAL A 91 -11.90 -12.69 13.60
N ALA A 92 -11.21 -11.59 13.96
CA ALA A 92 -10.81 -10.56 13.00
C ALA A 92 -9.88 -11.11 11.92
N PHE A 93 -8.97 -12.01 12.27
CA PHE A 93 -8.07 -12.68 11.33
C PHE A 93 -8.84 -13.58 10.37
N VAL A 94 -9.71 -14.46 10.87
CA VAL A 94 -10.56 -15.34 10.03
C VAL A 94 -11.45 -14.51 9.10
N LEU A 95 -12.02 -13.43 9.63
CA LEU A 95 -12.81 -12.48 8.86
C LEU A 95 -11.97 -11.89 7.71
N MET A 96 -10.77 -11.37 7.99
CA MET A 96 -9.85 -10.84 6.96
C MET A 96 -9.40 -11.92 5.95
N LEU A 97 -9.18 -13.16 6.40
CA LEU A 97 -8.77 -14.28 5.55
C LEU A 97 -9.82 -14.59 4.47
N VAL A 98 -11.11 -14.37 4.77
CA VAL A 98 -12.21 -14.55 3.82
C VAL A 98 -12.45 -13.26 3.01
N LEU A 99 -12.48 -12.10 3.68
CA LEU A 99 -12.79 -10.84 3.03
C LEU A 99 -11.74 -10.39 2.03
N ALA A 100 -10.45 -10.49 2.33
CA ALA A 100 -9.41 -9.98 1.44
C ALA A 100 -9.39 -10.68 0.06
N PRO A 101 -9.42 -12.03 -0.03
CA PRO A 101 -9.56 -12.72 -1.30
C PRO A 101 -10.91 -12.45 -1.97
N GLY A 102 -12.01 -12.45 -1.20
CA GLY A 102 -13.34 -12.16 -1.72
C GLY A 102 -13.42 -10.78 -2.39
N MET A 103 -12.85 -9.75 -1.76
CA MET A 103 -12.78 -8.41 -2.32
C MET A 103 -11.88 -8.36 -3.56
N LYS A 104 -10.77 -9.09 -3.58
CA LYS A 104 -9.90 -9.17 -4.77
C LYS A 104 -10.65 -9.76 -5.97
N ILE A 105 -11.48 -10.78 -5.75
CA ILE A 105 -12.33 -11.39 -6.79
C ILE A 105 -13.42 -10.41 -7.25
N VAL A 106 -14.14 -9.79 -6.31
CA VAL A 106 -15.20 -8.81 -6.63
C VAL A 106 -14.62 -7.63 -7.41
N ASN A 107 -13.45 -7.12 -7.03
CA ASN A 107 -12.80 -6.01 -7.71
C ASN A 107 -12.34 -6.42 -9.11
N ALA A 108 -11.77 -7.62 -9.27
CA ALA A 108 -11.40 -8.15 -10.58
C ALA A 108 -12.62 -8.29 -11.51
N LEU A 109 -13.75 -8.80 -11.00
CA LEU A 109 -15.00 -8.91 -11.76
C LEU A 109 -15.58 -7.54 -12.14
N LYS A 110 -15.44 -6.54 -11.26
CA LYS A 110 -15.88 -5.15 -11.52
C LYS A 110 -14.87 -4.34 -12.35
N GLY A 111 -13.75 -4.94 -12.78
CA GLY A 111 -12.69 -4.24 -13.50
C GLY A 111 -12.03 -3.11 -12.70
N ARG A 112 -12.05 -3.21 -11.37
CA ARG A 112 -11.44 -2.21 -10.47
C ARG A 112 -10.07 -2.70 -10.02
N LYS A 113 -9.10 -1.80 -10.03
CA LYS A 113 -7.74 -2.02 -9.53
C LYS A 113 -7.51 -1.19 -8.29
N ASP A 114 -6.60 -1.66 -7.43
CA ASP A 114 -6.18 -0.99 -6.21
C ASP A 114 -4.73 -0.53 -6.38
N VAL A 115 -4.46 0.74 -6.09
CA VAL A 115 -3.12 1.33 -6.03
C VAL A 115 -2.93 1.93 -4.65
N ARG A 116 -1.80 1.60 -4.02
CA ARG A 116 -1.40 2.12 -2.72
C ARG A 116 -0.20 3.02 -2.93
N LEU A 117 -0.35 4.28 -2.57
CA LEU A 117 0.74 5.24 -2.58
C LEU A 117 1.25 5.42 -1.14
N PRO A 118 2.57 5.29 -0.90
CA PRO A 118 3.18 5.68 0.36
C PRO A 118 2.80 7.13 0.68
N ALA A 119 2.25 7.38 1.87
CA ALA A 119 1.83 8.72 2.28
C ALA A 119 1.81 8.80 3.80
N LEU A 120 2.93 9.17 4.40
CA LEU A 120 3.01 9.47 5.83
C LEU A 120 2.47 10.87 6.08
N VAL A 121 1.22 10.95 6.53
CA VAL A 121 0.48 12.19 6.76
C VAL A 121 0.92 12.79 8.09
N GLN A 122 1.48 14.01 8.06
CA GLN A 122 1.77 14.75 9.29
C GLN A 122 0.49 15.38 9.87
N GLU A 123 0.50 15.69 11.17
CA GLU A 123 -0.65 16.27 11.86
C GLU A 123 -1.18 17.52 11.14
N GLY A 124 -2.50 17.55 10.88
CA GLY A 124 -3.17 18.67 10.19
C GLY A 124 -3.05 18.68 8.66
N ALA A 125 -2.13 17.92 8.06
CA ALA A 125 -1.89 17.95 6.60
C ALA A 125 -2.95 17.19 5.78
N GLY A 126 -3.65 16.23 6.39
CA GLY A 126 -4.60 15.34 5.69
C GLY A 126 -5.76 16.09 5.05
N GLY A 127 -6.41 17.00 5.79
CA GLY A 127 -7.55 17.76 5.28
C GLY A 127 -7.18 18.76 4.19
N GLU A 128 -6.01 19.39 4.31
CA GLU A 128 -5.48 20.29 3.28
C GLU A 128 -5.19 19.51 1.99
N PHE A 129 -4.55 18.35 2.10
CA PHE A 129 -4.29 17.46 0.97
C PHE A 129 -5.57 17.01 0.31
N MET A 130 -6.54 16.48 1.07
CA MET A 130 -7.78 15.97 0.50
C MET A 130 -8.58 17.07 -0.21
N SER A 131 -8.61 18.28 0.34
CA SER A 131 -9.28 19.41 -0.29
C SER A 131 -8.64 19.78 -1.63
N ALA A 132 -7.32 19.85 -1.69
CA ALA A 132 -6.60 20.14 -2.92
C ALA A 132 -6.64 18.99 -3.94
N PHE A 133 -6.64 17.75 -3.46
CA PHE A 133 -6.73 16.57 -4.31
C PHE A 133 -8.10 16.47 -4.99
N VAL A 134 -9.18 16.77 -4.25
CA VAL A 134 -10.54 16.89 -4.80
C VAL A 134 -10.59 18.00 -5.85
N ALA A 135 -10.05 19.19 -5.56
CA ALA A 135 -10.04 20.30 -6.50
C ALA A 135 -9.25 19.98 -7.78
N ALA A 136 -8.09 19.34 -7.66
CA ALA A 136 -7.25 18.96 -8.80
C ALA A 136 -7.90 17.87 -9.66
N LEU A 137 -8.61 16.91 -9.05
CA LEU A 137 -9.34 15.88 -9.80
C LEU A 137 -10.62 16.38 -10.46
N ALA A 138 -11.26 17.41 -9.89
CA ALA A 138 -12.39 18.08 -10.52
C ALA A 138 -11.99 18.70 -11.88
N LEU A 139 -10.75 19.16 -12.03
CA LEU A 139 -10.20 19.61 -13.32
C LEU A 139 -10.09 18.50 -14.37
N HIS A 140 -10.18 17.24 -13.97
CA HIS A 140 -10.23 16.10 -14.88
C HIS A 140 -11.64 15.50 -14.98
N HIS A 141 -12.67 16.26 -14.60
CA HIS A 141 -14.08 15.84 -14.52
C HIS A 141 -14.29 14.62 -13.60
N ILE A 142 -13.43 14.43 -12.59
CA ILE A 142 -13.57 13.41 -11.56
C ILE A 142 -14.06 14.09 -10.28
N GLU A 143 -15.37 14.17 -10.11
CA GLU A 143 -15.99 14.74 -8.92
C GLU A 143 -15.96 13.77 -7.74
N LEU A 144 -15.01 13.99 -6.82
CA LEU A 144 -14.94 13.27 -5.55
C LEU A 144 -15.89 13.89 -4.53
N ARG A 145 -16.78 13.08 -3.97
CA ARG A 145 -17.74 13.47 -2.93
C ARG A 145 -17.41 12.81 -1.60
N PRO A 146 -17.74 13.43 -0.45
CA PRO A 146 -17.74 12.76 0.83
C PRO A 146 -18.60 11.50 0.76
N GLY A 147 -18.07 10.39 1.28
CA GLY A 147 -18.78 9.13 1.37
C GLY A 147 -18.34 8.38 2.61
N ASP A 148 -19.10 7.35 2.95
CA ASP A 148 -18.74 6.47 4.05
C ASP A 148 -17.84 5.32 3.55
N PRO A 149 -16.79 4.97 4.33
CA PRO A 149 -15.98 3.82 4.00
C PRO A 149 -16.85 2.56 3.99
N PRO A 150 -16.68 1.68 3.00
CA PRO A 150 -17.51 0.50 2.88
C PRO A 150 -17.31 -0.44 4.07
N TRP A 151 -18.35 -1.18 4.41
CA TRP A 151 -18.40 -2.01 5.62
C TRP A 151 -17.21 -2.97 5.78
N HIS A 152 -16.65 -3.47 4.67
CA HIS A 152 -15.52 -4.40 4.71
C HIS A 152 -14.21 -3.76 5.21
N MET A 153 -14.06 -2.43 5.06
CA MET A 153 -12.90 -1.68 5.57
C MET A 153 -13.04 -1.41 7.07
N THR A 154 -14.26 -1.24 7.57
CA THR A 154 -14.54 -0.91 8.97
C THR A 154 -14.85 -2.14 9.83
N ALA A 155 -15.29 -3.26 9.24
CA ALA A 155 -15.73 -4.45 9.96
C ALA A 155 -14.64 -5.05 10.88
N PRO A 156 -13.40 -5.30 10.43
CA PRO A 156 -12.36 -5.88 11.28
C PRO A 156 -12.03 -4.98 12.48
N ALA A 157 -11.87 -3.68 12.26
CA ALA A 157 -11.60 -2.72 13.32
C ALA A 157 -12.80 -2.58 14.29
N SER A 158 -14.03 -2.51 13.77
CA SER A 158 -15.24 -2.42 14.59
C SER A 158 -15.46 -3.68 15.43
N LEU A 159 -15.14 -4.85 14.88
CA LEU A 159 -15.19 -6.13 15.58
C LEU A 159 -14.14 -6.17 16.70
N LEU A 160 -12.91 -5.73 16.44
CA LEU A 160 -11.86 -5.62 17.45
C LEU A 160 -12.25 -4.64 18.57
N LYS A 161 -12.88 -3.50 18.23
CA LYS A 161 -13.40 -2.55 19.24
C LYS A 161 -14.49 -3.18 20.11
N LYS A 162 -15.47 -3.86 19.49
CA LYS A 162 -16.60 -4.49 20.19
C LYS A 162 -16.17 -5.68 21.05
N LEU A 163 -15.35 -6.58 20.49
CA LEU A 163 -14.96 -7.82 21.16
C LEU A 163 -13.71 -7.68 22.03
N GLY A 164 -12.74 -6.85 21.65
CA GLY A 164 -11.47 -6.68 22.36
C GLY A 164 -11.49 -5.67 23.51
N GLY A 165 -12.61 -4.96 23.69
CA GLY A 165 -12.83 -4.04 24.81
C GLY A 165 -11.81 -2.88 24.86
N ARG A 166 -11.44 -2.44 26.08
CA ARG A 166 -10.52 -1.31 26.28
C ARG A 166 -9.15 -1.48 25.62
N ALA A 167 -8.70 -2.72 25.35
CA ALA A 167 -7.41 -2.95 24.70
C ALA A 167 -7.35 -2.40 23.26
N PHE A 168 -8.51 -2.23 22.60
CA PHE A 168 -8.60 -1.74 21.22
C PHE A 168 -9.50 -0.50 21.08
N ALA A 169 -9.84 0.17 22.18
CA ALA A 169 -10.70 1.36 22.15
C ALA A 169 -10.12 2.47 21.25
N ASN A 170 -8.79 2.62 21.26
CA ASN A 170 -8.07 3.62 20.47
C ASN A 170 -7.63 3.10 19.08
N PHE A 171 -8.00 1.88 18.70
CA PHE A 171 -7.57 1.28 17.44
C PHE A 171 -8.33 1.92 16.27
N GLY A 172 -7.66 2.57 15.32
CA GLY A 172 -8.32 3.33 14.24
C GLY A 172 -8.97 4.62 14.76
N GLY A 173 -8.17 5.43 15.46
CA GLY A 173 -8.57 6.66 16.17
C GLY A 173 -8.81 7.90 15.29
N GLU A 174 -8.49 7.85 14.01
CA GLU A 174 -8.77 8.93 13.07
C GLU A 174 -9.87 8.49 12.11
N ARG A 175 -10.86 9.35 11.87
CA ARG A 175 -11.87 9.09 10.85
C ARG A 175 -11.13 9.06 9.51
N PRO A 176 -11.09 7.93 8.80
CA PRO A 176 -10.43 7.88 7.51
C PRO A 176 -11.09 8.89 6.59
N GLU A 177 -10.29 9.71 5.91
CA GLU A 177 -10.82 10.64 4.91
C GLU A 177 -11.14 9.86 3.64
N TYR A 178 -12.39 9.40 3.59
CA TYR A 178 -12.94 8.66 2.46
C TYR A 178 -13.67 9.60 1.50
N ARG A 179 -13.40 9.45 0.21
CA ARG A 179 -14.09 10.14 -0.89
C ARG A 179 -14.38 9.16 -2.02
N VAL A 180 -15.48 9.41 -2.73
CA VAL A 180 -15.94 8.54 -3.81
C VAL A 180 -16.44 9.35 -5.01
N ALA A 181 -16.13 8.86 -6.20
CA ALA A 181 -16.63 9.28 -7.49
C ALA A 181 -17.19 8.06 -8.25
N ALA A 182 -17.77 8.28 -9.42
CA ALA A 182 -18.36 7.20 -10.23
C ALA A 182 -17.38 6.05 -10.54
N GLU A 183 -16.10 6.36 -10.77
CA GLU A 183 -15.08 5.39 -11.17
C GLU A 183 -13.84 5.33 -10.27
N LEU A 184 -13.80 6.14 -9.19
CA LEU A 184 -12.66 6.28 -8.31
C LEU A 184 -13.09 6.39 -6.84
N GLU A 185 -12.48 5.58 -5.98
CA GLU A 185 -12.56 5.65 -4.53
C GLU A 185 -11.19 6.07 -4.01
N VAL A 186 -11.20 6.94 -3.01
CA VAL A 186 -10.01 7.49 -2.38
C VAL A 186 -10.15 7.34 -0.88
N ASN A 187 -9.13 6.78 -0.26
CA ASN A 187 -9.06 6.64 1.18
C ASN A 187 -7.67 7.07 1.67
N LEU A 188 -7.62 8.18 2.39
CA LEU A 188 -6.39 8.62 3.04
C LEU A 188 -6.29 8.00 4.44
N ASN A 189 -5.26 7.20 4.62
CA ASN A 189 -4.84 6.66 5.90
C ASN A 189 -3.57 7.41 6.38
N PRO A 190 -3.20 7.31 7.66
CA PRO A 190 -2.01 7.99 8.19
C PRO A 190 -0.69 7.63 7.48
N ASN A 191 -0.61 6.44 6.87
CA ASN A 191 0.63 5.91 6.25
C ASN A 191 0.51 5.64 4.75
N GLU A 192 -0.69 5.74 4.18
CA GLU A 192 -0.91 5.45 2.77
C GLU A 192 -2.12 6.20 2.21
N LEU A 193 -2.04 6.51 0.92
CA LEU A 193 -3.18 6.92 0.11
C LEU A 193 -3.62 5.72 -0.74
N LEU A 194 -4.80 5.20 -0.45
CA LEU A 194 -5.40 4.10 -1.21
C LEU A 194 -6.33 4.67 -2.28
N LEU A 195 -6.02 4.35 -3.53
CA LEU A 195 -6.85 4.66 -4.69
C LEU A 195 -7.42 3.36 -5.24
N ARG A 196 -8.74 3.31 -5.47
CA ARG A 196 -9.42 2.14 -6.04
C ARG A 196 -10.38 2.57 -7.14
N GLY A 197 -10.21 2.05 -8.34
CA GLY A 197 -11.03 2.53 -9.45
C GLY A 197 -10.84 1.78 -10.74
N LYS A 198 -11.51 2.25 -11.79
CA LYS A 198 -11.20 1.83 -13.16
C LYS A 198 -9.86 2.38 -13.60
N GLU A 199 -9.20 1.70 -14.52
CA GLU A 199 -7.82 1.98 -14.94
C GLU A 199 -7.56 3.44 -15.32
N ARG A 200 -8.43 4.07 -16.13
CA ARG A 200 -8.27 5.48 -16.53
C ARG A 200 -8.36 6.45 -15.36
N ALA A 201 -9.40 6.33 -14.53
CA ALA A 201 -9.60 7.20 -13.37
C ALA A 201 -8.51 6.98 -12.31
N LEU A 202 -8.05 5.73 -12.15
CA LEU A 202 -6.99 5.36 -11.23
C LEU A 202 -5.64 5.96 -11.62
N LEU A 203 -5.26 5.87 -12.91
CA LEU A 203 -4.03 6.48 -13.42
C LEU A 203 -4.04 8.00 -13.25
N ARG A 204 -5.18 8.66 -13.52
CA ARG A 204 -5.36 10.10 -13.27
C ARG A 204 -5.24 10.44 -11.79
N GLY A 205 -5.89 9.67 -10.92
CA GLY A 205 -5.77 9.79 -9.47
C GLY A 205 -4.32 9.70 -9.01
N GLN A 206 -3.59 8.69 -9.49
CA GLN A 206 -2.20 8.48 -9.14
C GLN A 206 -1.29 9.63 -9.59
N SER A 207 -1.44 10.07 -10.85
CA SER A 207 -0.60 11.12 -11.41
C SER A 207 -0.85 12.48 -10.73
N VAL A 208 -2.11 12.81 -10.46
CA VAL A 208 -2.48 14.04 -9.72
C VAL A 208 -1.98 13.97 -8.28
N ALA A 209 -2.10 12.82 -7.61
CA ALA A 209 -1.66 12.67 -6.22
C ALA A 209 -0.17 13.02 -6.05
N GLN A 210 0.67 12.63 -7.01
CA GLN A 210 2.11 12.92 -6.99
C GLN A 210 2.42 14.42 -7.02
N GLU A 211 1.62 15.24 -7.71
CA GLU A 211 1.81 16.70 -7.73
C GLU A 211 1.17 17.39 -6.53
N VAL A 212 0.06 16.85 -6.03
CA VAL A 212 -0.67 17.42 -4.89
C VAL A 212 0.04 17.09 -3.57
N MET A 213 0.70 15.94 -3.44
CA MET A 213 1.47 15.58 -2.24
C MET A 213 2.75 16.42 -2.10
N ALA A 214 3.41 16.75 -3.21
CA ALA A 214 4.72 17.40 -3.21
C ALA A 214 4.80 18.68 -2.34
N PRO A 215 3.90 19.68 -2.48
CA PRO A 215 3.95 20.89 -1.67
C PRO A 215 3.42 20.74 -0.24
N ARG A 216 2.90 19.56 0.14
CA ARG A 216 2.19 19.34 1.41
C ARG A 216 3.02 18.50 2.37
N CYS A 217 2.70 18.57 3.65
CA CYS A 217 3.39 17.82 4.70
C CYS A 217 2.94 16.35 4.75
N ILE A 218 3.08 15.66 3.61
CA ILE A 218 2.86 14.23 3.43
C ILE A 218 4.13 13.65 2.84
N LEU A 219 4.75 12.71 3.54
CA LEU A 219 5.99 12.08 3.06
C LEU A 219 5.67 10.84 2.22
N ALA A 220 6.25 10.75 1.03
CA ALA A 220 6.15 9.62 0.12
C ALA A 220 7.25 8.58 0.33
N THR A 221 8.25 8.87 1.18
CA THR A 221 9.40 7.99 1.43
C THR A 221 9.30 7.22 2.73
N MET A 222 9.93 6.04 2.80
CA MET A 222 9.96 5.17 3.99
C MET A 222 11.36 5.02 4.59
N ASP A 223 12.41 5.13 3.78
CA ASP A 223 13.80 5.18 4.27
C ASP A 223 14.04 6.41 5.14
N ALA A 224 14.76 6.23 6.26
CA ALA A 224 14.96 7.29 7.25
C ALA A 224 15.74 8.50 6.69
N ARG A 225 16.71 8.27 5.80
CA ARG A 225 17.50 9.35 5.19
C ARG A 225 16.72 10.03 4.07
N ALA A 226 16.00 9.25 3.26
CA ALA A 226 15.09 9.78 2.24
C ALA A 226 14.03 10.70 2.88
N GLN A 227 13.44 10.28 4.00
CA GLN A 227 12.47 11.07 4.75
C GLN A 227 13.07 12.36 5.31
N ASP A 228 14.35 12.38 5.68
CA ASP A 228 14.98 13.61 6.15
C ASP A 228 15.15 14.63 5.03
N LEU A 229 15.64 14.21 3.87
CA LEU A 229 15.73 15.04 2.67
C LEU A 229 14.34 15.51 2.23
N GLU A 230 13.35 14.63 2.24
CA GLU A 230 11.98 14.98 1.90
C GLU A 230 11.39 16.02 2.88
N ARG A 231 11.61 15.87 4.19
CA ARG A 231 11.22 16.89 5.19
C ARG A 231 11.89 18.24 4.92
N GLN A 232 13.15 18.25 4.49
CA GLN A 232 13.82 19.48 4.09
C GLN A 232 13.14 20.12 2.88
N ILE A 233 12.75 19.34 1.87
CA ILE A 233 11.98 19.80 0.71
C ILE A 233 10.63 20.38 1.16
N LYS A 234 9.89 19.68 2.03
CA LYS A 234 8.59 20.16 2.55
C LYS A 234 8.73 21.50 3.29
N ARG A 235 9.82 21.70 4.04
CA ARG A 235 10.10 23.00 4.70
C ARG A 235 10.29 24.13 3.70
N VAL A 236 11.00 23.90 2.59
CA VAL A 236 11.14 24.91 1.53
C VAL A 236 9.79 25.22 0.90
N TRP A 237 8.96 24.21 0.66
CA TRP A 237 7.59 24.38 0.17
C TRP A 237 6.71 25.20 1.11
N GLN A 238 6.77 24.95 2.43
CA GLN A 238 6.03 25.72 3.42
C GLN A 238 6.39 27.21 3.35
N ILE A 239 7.68 27.54 3.34
CA ILE A 239 8.15 28.92 3.24
C ILE A 239 7.71 29.54 1.91
N TYR A 240 7.85 28.81 0.80
CA TYR A 240 7.38 29.28 -0.51
C TYR A 240 5.87 29.57 -0.51
N ALA A 241 5.06 28.70 0.11
CA ALA A 241 3.61 28.80 0.14
C ALA A 241 3.07 29.99 0.96
N GLU A 242 3.84 30.51 1.93
CA GLU A 242 3.44 31.69 2.70
C GLU A 242 3.29 32.95 1.83
N ARG A 243 4.22 33.16 0.89
CA ARG A 243 4.21 34.28 -0.06
C ARG A 243 4.79 33.88 -1.42
N PRO A 244 4.01 33.17 -2.26
CA PRO A 244 4.52 32.62 -3.53
C PRO A 244 5.03 33.69 -4.50
N GLY A 245 4.43 34.90 -4.47
CA GLY A 245 4.85 36.02 -5.30
C GLY A 245 6.24 36.56 -4.91
N ASP A 246 6.45 36.82 -3.63
CA ASP A 246 7.71 37.35 -3.07
C ASP A 246 8.85 36.32 -3.16
N HIS A 247 8.50 35.04 -3.09
CA HIS A 247 9.46 33.93 -3.08
C HIS A 247 9.77 33.37 -4.47
N ARG A 248 9.13 33.88 -5.52
CA ARG A 248 9.46 33.52 -6.91
C ARG A 248 10.88 33.99 -7.23
N ILE A 249 11.71 33.07 -7.72
CA ILE A 249 13.12 33.29 -8.06
C ILE A 249 13.93 33.77 -6.82
N SER A 250 13.48 33.40 -5.62
CA SER A 250 14.23 33.72 -4.39
C SER A 250 15.58 33.01 -4.38
N ALA A 251 16.66 33.79 -4.37
CA ALA A 251 18.02 33.27 -4.33
C ALA A 251 18.25 32.38 -3.09
N ALA A 252 17.65 32.72 -1.95
CA ALA A 252 17.77 31.95 -0.71
C ALA A 252 17.11 30.57 -0.82
N LEU A 253 15.90 30.49 -1.38
CA LEU A 253 15.20 29.21 -1.56
C LEU A 253 15.84 28.35 -2.65
N ILE A 254 16.33 28.98 -3.72
CA ILE A 254 17.09 28.29 -4.78
C ILE A 254 18.36 27.68 -4.21
N ALA A 255 19.15 28.46 -3.46
CA ALA A 255 20.36 27.96 -2.80
C ALA A 255 20.04 26.80 -1.84
N ARG A 256 18.97 26.93 -1.04
CA ARG A 256 18.56 25.84 -0.14
C ARG A 256 18.16 24.57 -0.88
N ARG A 257 17.47 24.70 -2.02
CA ARG A 257 17.16 23.56 -2.89
C ARG A 257 18.43 22.94 -3.47
N ASP A 258 19.41 23.73 -3.88
CA ASP A 258 20.67 23.23 -4.44
C ASP A 258 21.51 22.49 -3.39
N GLU A 259 21.49 22.95 -2.13
CA GLU A 259 22.07 22.22 -1.00
C GLU A 259 21.44 20.83 -0.83
N ILE A 260 20.10 20.75 -0.81
CA ILE A 260 19.38 19.47 -0.70
C ILE A 260 19.72 18.54 -1.88
N ALA A 261 19.83 19.08 -3.09
CA ALA A 261 20.22 18.31 -4.27
C ALA A 261 21.67 17.78 -4.17
N SER A 262 22.59 18.59 -3.65
CA SER A 262 23.95 18.17 -3.32
C SER A 262 23.95 17.04 -2.28
N ASP A 263 23.16 17.16 -1.21
CA ASP A 263 23.08 16.16 -0.16
C ASP A 263 22.50 14.84 -0.68
N LEU A 264 21.44 14.90 -1.49
CA LEU A 264 20.88 13.73 -2.18
C LEU A 264 21.94 13.03 -3.06
N SER A 265 22.75 13.80 -3.81
CA SER A 265 23.79 13.24 -4.71
C SER A 265 24.91 12.49 -3.99
N LYS A 266 25.15 12.80 -2.72
CA LYS A 266 26.19 12.18 -1.87
C LYS A 266 25.63 11.11 -0.95
N SER A 267 24.30 10.99 -0.89
CA SER A 267 23.61 10.03 -0.04
C SER A 267 23.68 8.60 -0.60
N ASP A 268 23.49 7.62 0.27
CA ASP A 268 23.33 6.19 -0.02
C ASP A 268 21.85 5.77 0.01
N VAL A 269 20.94 6.71 -0.25
CA VAL A 269 19.50 6.45 -0.31
C VAL A 269 19.20 5.38 -1.38
N PRO A 270 18.37 4.37 -1.09
CA PRO A 270 17.98 3.37 -2.08
C PRO A 270 17.38 4.02 -3.33
N TYR A 271 17.68 3.48 -4.51
CA TYR A 271 17.34 4.12 -5.78
C TYR A 271 15.84 4.44 -5.94
N ASP A 272 14.95 3.53 -5.50
CA ASP A 272 13.50 3.72 -5.58
C ASP A 272 13.04 4.94 -4.76
N GLU A 273 13.65 5.16 -3.59
CA GLU A 273 13.39 6.31 -2.71
C GLU A 273 14.07 7.58 -3.27
N TRP A 274 15.28 7.43 -3.82
CA TRP A 274 16.02 8.51 -4.46
C TRP A 274 15.22 9.13 -5.61
N GLN A 275 14.54 8.31 -6.42
CA GLN A 275 13.68 8.77 -7.51
C GLN A 275 12.49 9.62 -7.01
N ILE A 276 11.96 9.30 -5.82
CA ILE A 276 10.89 10.06 -5.18
C ILE A 276 11.42 11.45 -4.77
N VAL A 277 12.51 11.48 -4.00
CA VAL A 277 13.12 12.74 -3.53
C VAL A 277 13.56 13.63 -4.70
N TYR A 278 14.17 13.02 -5.73
CA TYR A 278 14.59 13.74 -6.93
C TYR A 278 13.39 14.33 -7.70
N ARG A 279 12.30 13.58 -7.86
CA ARG A 279 11.06 14.09 -8.47
C ARG A 279 10.51 15.28 -7.69
N GLU A 280 10.48 15.21 -6.37
CA GLU A 280 10.00 16.32 -5.54
C GLU A 280 10.89 17.57 -5.63
N LEU A 281 12.22 17.40 -5.72
CA LEU A 281 13.16 18.50 -5.98
C LEU A 281 12.89 19.17 -7.32
N LEU A 282 12.59 18.41 -8.37
CA LEU A 282 12.23 18.96 -9.68
C LEU A 282 10.91 19.74 -9.61
N GLN A 283 9.91 19.23 -8.90
CA GLN A 283 8.65 19.94 -8.70
C GLN A 283 8.85 21.25 -7.92
N LEU A 284 9.73 21.23 -6.91
CA LEU A 284 10.12 22.43 -6.16
C LEU A 284 10.88 23.44 -7.03
N ASP A 285 11.89 23.02 -7.80
CA ASP A 285 12.64 23.92 -8.70
C ASP A 285 11.70 24.63 -9.69
N ARG A 286 10.75 23.89 -10.25
CA ARG A 286 9.72 24.48 -11.14
C ARG A 286 8.92 25.55 -10.42
N ALA A 287 8.40 25.25 -9.23
CA ALA A 287 7.62 26.22 -8.47
C ALA A 287 8.42 27.47 -8.10
N LEU A 288 9.68 27.30 -7.70
CA LEU A 288 10.58 28.43 -7.41
C LEU A 288 10.82 29.31 -8.64
N ARG A 289 10.79 28.76 -9.87
CA ARG A 289 10.86 29.53 -11.13
C ARG A 289 9.53 30.19 -11.51
N GLY A 290 8.46 29.96 -10.75
CA GLY A 290 7.11 30.41 -11.05
C GLY A 290 6.33 29.46 -11.96
N ASP A 291 6.90 28.29 -12.28
CA ASP A 291 6.21 27.25 -13.02
C ASP A 291 5.43 26.33 -12.09
N GLY A 292 4.11 26.26 -12.26
CA GLY A 292 3.27 25.36 -11.49
C GLY A 292 3.47 23.87 -11.83
N ALA A 293 2.67 23.06 -11.13
CA ALA A 293 2.48 21.63 -11.38
C ALA A 293 2.17 21.35 -12.86
N LEU A 294 2.70 20.27 -13.45
CA LEU A 294 2.60 20.02 -14.88
C LEU A 294 1.21 19.46 -15.25
N ILE A 295 0.80 18.39 -14.57
CA ILE A 295 -0.43 17.66 -14.86
C ILE A 295 -1.65 18.52 -14.49
N VAL A 296 -1.65 19.09 -13.29
CA VAL A 296 -2.77 19.93 -12.83
C VAL A 296 -2.94 21.19 -13.70
N ARG A 297 -1.84 21.81 -14.15
CA ARG A 297 -1.89 23.01 -15.00
C ARG A 297 -2.43 22.71 -16.40
N VAL A 298 -2.09 21.57 -16.99
CA VAL A 298 -2.63 21.17 -18.29
C VAL A 298 -4.15 20.98 -18.20
N ALA A 299 -4.63 20.27 -17.18
CA ALA A 299 -6.06 20.09 -16.94
C ALA A 299 -6.82 21.40 -16.76
N PHE A 300 -6.19 22.36 -16.05
CA PHE A 300 -6.76 23.69 -15.89
C PHE A 300 -6.94 24.42 -17.24
N LYS A 301 -5.91 24.39 -18.10
CA LYS A 301 -5.95 25.03 -19.42
C LYS A 301 -6.99 24.40 -20.34
N GLU A 302 -7.05 23.07 -20.40
CA GLU A 302 -8.02 22.35 -21.23
C GLU A 302 -9.46 22.75 -20.85
N ASN A 303 -9.79 22.79 -19.56
CA ASN A 303 -11.10 23.26 -19.11
C ASN A 303 -11.39 24.72 -19.44
N GLU A 304 -10.38 25.61 -19.35
CA GLU A 304 -10.55 27.02 -19.69
C GLU A 304 -10.85 27.18 -21.18
N GLU A 305 -10.15 26.46 -22.05
CA GLU A 305 -10.41 26.43 -23.49
C GLU A 305 -11.81 25.88 -23.82
N GLU A 306 -12.23 24.79 -23.17
CA GLU A 306 -13.58 24.23 -23.32
C GLU A 306 -14.68 25.23 -22.91
N ARG A 307 -14.49 25.92 -21.78
CA ARG A 307 -15.43 26.96 -21.31
C ARG A 307 -15.52 28.12 -22.30
N MET A 308 -14.37 28.61 -22.78
CA MET A 308 -14.32 29.70 -23.76
C MET A 308 -14.91 29.29 -25.12
N ALA A 309 -14.83 28.02 -25.50
CA ALA A 309 -15.48 27.48 -26.70
C ALA A 309 -17.00 27.37 -26.53
N SER A 310 -17.47 26.88 -25.38
CA SER A 310 -18.90 26.77 -25.07
C SER A 310 -19.59 28.14 -24.96
N GLU A 311 -18.92 29.15 -24.39
CA GLU A 311 -19.43 30.53 -24.34
C GLU A 311 -19.52 31.18 -25.72
N LYS A 312 -18.63 30.82 -26.66
CA LYS A 312 -18.67 31.30 -28.06
C LYS A 312 -19.78 30.65 -28.89
N GLU A 313 -20.19 29.42 -28.60
CA GLU A 313 -21.32 28.78 -29.30
C GLU A 313 -22.69 29.36 -28.91
N VAL A 314 -22.80 30.06 -27.77
CA VAL A 314 -24.06 30.67 -27.30
C VAL A 314 -24.30 32.08 -27.87
N GLN A 315 -23.37 32.64 -28.63
CA GLN A 315 -23.58 33.87 -29.40
C GLN A 315 -23.09 33.67 -30.84
N ILE A 316 -24.02 33.41 -31.77
CA ILE A 316 -24.18 34.03 -33.09
C ILE A 316 -25.38 33.34 -33.80
N GLU A 317 -26.56 33.93 -33.71
CA GLU A 317 -27.45 34.02 -34.88
C GLU A 317 -27.27 35.44 -35.43
N THR A 318 -26.67 35.56 -36.61
CA THR A 318 -26.64 36.83 -37.35
C THR A 318 -26.71 36.51 -38.85
N PRO A 319 -27.55 37.19 -39.65
CA PRO A 319 -27.70 36.88 -41.07
C PRO A 319 -26.44 37.29 -41.85
N PRO A 320 -26.20 36.72 -43.05
CA PRO A 320 -24.95 36.95 -43.76
C PRO A 320 -24.93 38.36 -44.39
N PRO A 321 -23.85 39.14 -44.22
CA PRO A 321 -23.60 40.30 -45.08
C PRO A 321 -22.78 39.92 -46.31
N ALA A 322 -22.97 40.72 -47.36
CA ALA A 322 -22.45 40.52 -48.70
C ALA A 322 -20.91 40.63 -48.80
N VAL A 323 -20.36 39.81 -49.69
CA VAL A 323 -18.95 39.75 -50.06
C VAL A 323 -18.46 41.08 -50.65
N ALA A 324 -17.34 41.59 -50.12
CA ALA A 324 -16.47 42.52 -50.83
C ALA A 324 -15.06 41.90 -50.93
N ARG A 325 -14.56 41.78 -52.18
CA ARG A 325 -13.23 41.27 -52.53
C ARG A 325 -12.17 42.37 -52.41
N GLY A 326 -10.97 41.98 -51.99
CA GLY A 326 -9.71 42.74 -52.06
C GLY A 326 -9.21 43.17 -50.68
N SER A 327 -7.97 42.95 -50.24
CA SER A 327 -6.73 42.52 -50.89
C SER A 327 -5.71 42.16 -49.79
N SER A 328 -5.10 40.97 -49.83
CA SER A 328 -3.95 40.61 -48.98
C SER A 328 -2.74 40.25 -49.85
N PRO A 329 -1.50 40.65 -49.49
CA PRO A 329 -0.32 40.19 -50.21
C PRO A 329 -0.02 38.73 -49.88
N ALA A 330 0.27 37.99 -50.92
CA ALA A 330 0.51 36.56 -50.94
C ALA A 330 1.86 36.16 -50.34
N ALA A 331 1.84 35.00 -49.65
CA ALA A 331 2.87 33.97 -49.54
C ALA A 331 2.91 33.44 -48.10
N LEU A 332 2.11 32.41 -47.84
CA LEU A 332 2.23 31.37 -46.79
C LEU A 332 0.90 30.61 -46.57
N GLU A 333 -0.18 31.01 -47.26
CA GLU A 333 -1.54 30.44 -47.12
C GLU A 333 -1.82 29.22 -48.01
N HIS A 334 -0.80 28.58 -48.58
CA HIS A 334 -0.95 27.45 -49.52
C HIS A 334 -0.53 26.09 -48.95
N MET A 335 -0.84 25.84 -47.68
CA MET A 335 -0.96 24.46 -47.20
C MET A 335 -2.37 24.22 -46.73
N THR A 336 -3.06 23.28 -47.38
CA THR A 336 -4.44 22.96 -46.98
C THR A 336 -4.42 22.09 -45.73
N ASN A 337 -5.33 22.36 -44.78
CA ASN A 337 -5.43 21.63 -43.50
C ASN A 337 -5.55 20.09 -43.67
N ARG A 338 -5.96 19.60 -44.85
CA ARG A 338 -5.99 18.17 -45.18
C ARG A 338 -4.59 17.57 -45.39
N GLU A 339 -3.64 18.34 -45.93
CA GLU A 339 -2.26 17.88 -46.17
C GLU A 339 -1.45 17.86 -44.85
N LEU A 340 -1.72 18.80 -43.93
CA LEU A 340 -1.12 18.82 -42.59
C LEU A 340 -1.62 17.65 -41.71
N ILE A 341 -2.91 17.30 -41.81
CA ILE A 341 -3.49 16.12 -41.14
C ILE A 341 -2.97 14.82 -41.74
N GLY A 342 -2.74 14.78 -43.07
CA GLY A 342 -2.13 13.64 -43.76
C GLY A 342 -0.70 13.35 -43.31
N TYR A 343 0.11 14.40 -43.10
CA TYR A 343 1.51 14.28 -42.67
C TYR A 343 1.67 13.90 -41.19
N ILE A 344 0.77 14.36 -40.33
CA ILE A 344 0.73 13.99 -38.90
C ILE A 344 0.20 12.55 -38.72
N SER A 345 -0.79 12.13 -39.54
CA SER A 345 -1.36 10.78 -39.47
C SER A 345 -0.43 9.70 -40.03
N GLN A 346 0.43 10.01 -41.01
CA GLN A 346 1.38 9.03 -41.54
C GLN A 346 2.61 8.81 -40.65
N ASN A 347 3.02 9.77 -39.81
CA ASN A 347 4.18 9.60 -38.91
C ASN A 347 3.83 9.18 -37.47
N ALA A 348 2.58 9.37 -36.98
CA ALA A 348 2.17 8.92 -35.64
C ALA A 348 1.82 7.41 -35.59
N LEU A 349 1.40 6.82 -36.72
CA LEU A 349 0.88 5.45 -36.78
C LEU A 349 1.95 4.35 -36.97
N GLN A 350 3.22 4.72 -37.21
CA GLN A 350 4.32 3.75 -37.28
C GLN A 350 5.08 3.63 -35.95
N LEU A 351 5.21 4.71 -35.16
CA LEU A 351 5.80 4.67 -33.82
C LEU A 351 4.89 3.97 -32.79
N ALA A 352 3.58 4.17 -32.86
CA ALA A 352 2.65 3.56 -31.91
C ALA A 352 2.53 2.03 -32.07
N LYS A 353 2.72 1.48 -33.28
CA LYS A 353 2.67 0.03 -33.52
C LYS A 353 3.98 -0.66 -33.13
N SER A 354 5.14 -0.06 -33.39
CA SER A 354 6.42 -0.65 -33.00
C SER A 354 6.67 -0.56 -31.51
N GLU A 355 6.30 0.53 -30.83
CA GLU A 355 6.46 0.63 -29.38
C GLU A 355 5.45 -0.24 -28.61
N VAL A 356 4.22 -0.40 -29.11
CA VAL A 356 3.22 -1.28 -28.44
C VAL A 356 3.53 -2.76 -28.65
N GLU A 357 4.07 -3.16 -29.80
CA GLU A 357 4.49 -4.56 -30.00
C GLU A 357 5.77 -4.89 -29.24
N LEU A 358 6.74 -3.96 -29.17
CA LEU A 358 7.96 -4.14 -28.38
C LEU A 358 7.65 -4.14 -26.88
N ALA A 359 6.83 -3.20 -26.39
CA ALA A 359 6.40 -3.17 -24.99
C ALA A 359 5.55 -4.39 -24.62
N LYS A 360 4.67 -4.89 -25.50
CA LYS A 360 3.94 -6.15 -25.24
C LYS A 360 4.87 -7.37 -25.27
N ALA A 361 5.88 -7.39 -26.12
CA ALA A 361 6.83 -8.49 -26.20
C ALA A 361 7.76 -8.53 -24.97
N GLU A 362 8.30 -7.38 -24.54
CA GLU A 362 9.07 -7.24 -23.29
C GLU A 362 8.21 -7.54 -22.07
N LEU A 363 7.01 -6.93 -21.94
CA LEU A 363 6.11 -7.22 -20.82
C LEU A 363 5.73 -8.70 -20.77
N LYS A 364 5.45 -9.35 -21.90
CA LYS A 364 5.09 -10.77 -21.91
C LYS A 364 6.29 -11.67 -21.60
N ALA A 365 7.49 -11.30 -22.05
CA ALA A 365 8.72 -12.01 -21.72
C ALA A 365 9.07 -11.87 -20.23
N ASP A 366 9.00 -10.65 -19.69
CA ASP A 366 9.28 -10.36 -18.29
C ASP A 366 8.22 -10.97 -17.37
N LEU A 367 6.93 -10.87 -17.69
CA LEU A 367 5.88 -11.52 -16.89
C LEU A 367 6.02 -13.04 -16.91
N LYS A 368 6.40 -13.65 -18.04
CA LYS A 368 6.61 -15.10 -18.12
C LYS A 368 7.86 -15.53 -17.36
N LYS A 369 8.91 -14.71 -17.37
CA LYS A 369 10.16 -14.93 -16.62
C LYS A 369 9.94 -14.73 -15.13
N GLU A 370 9.24 -13.70 -14.70
CA GLU A 370 8.86 -13.44 -13.31
C GLU A 370 7.89 -14.50 -12.78
N VAL A 371 6.84 -14.86 -13.52
CA VAL A 371 5.92 -15.95 -13.13
C VAL A 371 6.63 -17.29 -13.11
N GLY A 372 7.55 -17.54 -14.05
CA GLY A 372 8.41 -18.72 -14.07
C GLY A 372 9.35 -18.76 -12.87
N MET A 373 9.92 -17.62 -12.50
CA MET A 373 10.80 -17.47 -11.35
C MET A 373 10.03 -17.60 -10.02
N VAL A 374 8.84 -17.02 -9.89
CA VAL A 374 7.98 -17.17 -8.71
C VAL A 374 7.48 -18.60 -8.55
N LYS A 375 7.11 -19.29 -9.64
CA LYS A 375 6.76 -20.71 -9.61
C LYS A 375 7.97 -21.59 -9.28
N GLY A 376 9.13 -21.30 -9.88
CA GLY A 376 10.38 -22.03 -9.66
C GLY A 376 10.91 -21.85 -8.23
N LEU A 377 10.89 -20.64 -7.70
CA LEU A 377 11.30 -20.31 -6.33
C LEU A 377 10.32 -20.89 -5.31
N GLY A 378 9.01 -20.90 -5.62
CA GLY A 378 8.00 -21.56 -4.79
C GLY A 378 8.22 -23.06 -4.69
N VAL A 379 8.44 -23.74 -5.82
CA VAL A 379 8.74 -25.18 -5.85
C VAL A 379 10.08 -25.49 -5.20
N ALA A 380 11.15 -24.74 -5.52
CA ALA A 380 12.47 -24.93 -4.92
C ALA A 380 12.46 -24.67 -3.41
N GLY A 381 11.73 -23.65 -2.95
CA GLY A 381 11.53 -23.37 -1.53
C GLY A 381 10.77 -24.49 -0.83
N LEU A 382 9.71 -25.02 -1.44
CA LEU A 382 8.96 -26.16 -0.91
C LEU A 382 9.85 -27.42 -0.83
N CYS A 383 10.62 -27.69 -1.89
CA CYS A 383 11.58 -28.79 -1.92
C CYS A 383 12.68 -28.62 -0.86
N ALA A 384 13.20 -27.41 -0.64
CA ALA A 384 14.21 -27.13 0.37
C ALA A 384 13.65 -27.35 1.79
N ILE A 385 12.45 -26.85 2.07
CA ILE A 385 11.76 -27.08 3.36
C ILE A 385 11.57 -28.58 3.59
N TRP A 386 11.15 -29.32 2.56
CA TRP A 386 10.92 -30.76 2.67
C TRP A 386 12.21 -31.56 2.83
N ALA A 387 13.27 -31.20 2.10
CA ALA A 387 14.59 -31.79 2.24
C ALA A 387 15.16 -31.59 3.65
N VAL A 388 15.06 -30.37 4.20
CA VAL A 388 15.49 -30.09 5.58
C VAL A 388 14.66 -30.90 6.58
N SER A 389 13.35 -31.02 6.36
CA SER A 389 12.46 -31.80 7.23
C SER A 389 12.85 -33.29 7.25
N ILE A 390 13.15 -33.86 6.08
CA ILE A 390 13.63 -35.25 5.96
C ILE A 390 15.01 -35.41 6.60
N MET A 391 15.91 -34.42 6.46
CA MET A 391 17.24 -34.44 7.05
C MET A 391 17.19 -34.39 8.58
N LEU A 392 16.30 -33.56 9.15
CA LEU A 392 16.05 -33.52 10.59
C LEU A 392 15.46 -34.85 11.10
N MET A 393 14.54 -35.45 10.35
CA MET A 393 14.01 -36.78 10.66
C MET A 393 15.13 -37.84 10.64
N ALA A 394 16.02 -37.80 9.64
CA ALA A 394 17.17 -38.69 9.56
C ALA A 394 18.12 -38.51 10.75
N CYS A 395 18.38 -37.28 11.18
CA CYS A 395 19.15 -37.01 12.40
C CYS A 395 18.49 -37.59 13.65
N ALA A 396 17.15 -37.47 13.77
CA ALA A 396 16.41 -38.03 14.90
C ALA A 396 16.48 -39.56 14.91
N LEU A 397 16.34 -40.21 13.75
CA LEU A 397 16.49 -41.67 13.63
C LEU A 397 17.92 -42.13 13.91
N ALA A 398 18.93 -41.39 13.45
CA ALA A 398 20.33 -41.68 13.74
C ALA A 398 20.64 -41.58 15.24
N LEU A 399 20.17 -40.53 15.92
CA LEU A 399 20.28 -40.42 17.38
C LEU A 399 19.48 -41.51 18.10
N GLY A 400 18.36 -41.96 17.52
CA GLY A 400 17.56 -43.07 18.01
C GLY A 400 18.31 -44.41 18.11
N THR A 401 19.46 -44.54 17.45
CA THR A 401 20.34 -45.72 17.60
C THR A 401 21.12 -45.73 18.92
N VAL A 402 21.27 -44.58 19.57
CA VAL A 402 22.10 -44.38 20.77
C VAL A 402 21.27 -44.02 22.01
N MET A 403 20.05 -43.53 21.83
CA MET A 403 19.11 -43.17 22.91
C MET A 403 17.66 -43.48 22.49
N ALA A 404 16.73 -43.42 23.44
CA ALA A 404 15.31 -43.65 23.14
C ALA A 404 14.80 -42.70 22.05
N GLU A 405 14.03 -43.23 21.09
CA GLU A 405 13.56 -42.49 19.89
C GLU A 405 12.82 -41.20 20.23
N TRP A 406 12.01 -41.22 21.30
CA TRP A 406 11.28 -40.04 21.75
C TRP A 406 12.22 -38.94 22.30
N ALA A 407 13.34 -39.32 22.93
CA ALA A 407 14.33 -38.39 23.45
C ALA A 407 15.17 -37.82 22.31
N ALA A 408 15.56 -38.65 21.33
CA ALA A 408 16.25 -38.22 20.12
C ALA A 408 15.46 -37.16 19.35
N ALA A 409 14.15 -37.37 19.14
CA ALA A 409 13.28 -36.40 18.50
C ALA A 409 13.20 -35.07 19.26
N LEU A 410 13.13 -35.10 20.60
CA LEU A 410 13.11 -33.90 21.43
C LEU A 410 14.43 -33.12 21.38
N VAL A 411 15.58 -33.82 21.34
CA VAL A 411 16.89 -33.18 21.24
C VAL A 411 17.04 -32.44 19.90
N VAL A 412 16.66 -33.08 18.78
CA VAL A 412 16.70 -32.44 17.46
C VAL A 412 15.75 -31.25 17.40
N ALA A 413 14.52 -31.39 17.91
CA ALA A 413 13.56 -30.29 17.97
C ALA A 413 14.06 -29.11 18.83
N GLY A 414 14.70 -29.40 19.97
CA GLY A 414 15.31 -28.40 20.84
C GLY A 414 16.44 -27.63 20.15
N GLY A 415 17.30 -28.33 19.39
CA GLY A 415 18.35 -27.69 18.60
C GLY A 415 17.80 -26.73 17.54
N VAL A 416 16.77 -27.15 16.80
CA VAL A 416 16.10 -26.30 15.79
C VAL A 416 15.47 -25.06 16.45
N LEU A 417 14.79 -25.24 17.59
CA LEU A 417 14.20 -24.13 18.36
C LEU A 417 15.25 -23.14 18.85
N LEU A 418 16.41 -23.63 19.30
CA LEU A 418 17.50 -22.79 19.76
C LEU A 418 18.06 -21.94 18.62
N VAL A 419 18.35 -22.56 17.47
CA VAL A 419 18.81 -21.84 16.26
C VAL A 419 17.77 -20.81 15.82
N GLY A 420 16.48 -21.17 15.78
CA GLY A 420 15.40 -20.25 15.43
C GLY A 420 15.28 -19.08 16.41
N THR A 421 15.47 -19.33 17.71
CA THR A 421 15.42 -18.28 18.75
C THR A 421 16.60 -17.32 18.61
N VAL A 422 17.81 -17.83 18.37
CA VAL A 422 19.00 -16.98 18.15
C VAL A 422 18.84 -16.14 16.87
N ALA A 423 18.41 -16.77 15.77
CA ALA A 423 18.18 -16.05 14.52
C ALA A 423 17.13 -14.94 14.67
N GLY A 424 16.02 -15.21 15.38
CA GLY A 424 14.97 -14.22 15.63
C GLY A 424 15.30 -13.17 16.72
N LEU A 425 16.42 -13.31 17.42
CA LEU A 425 16.94 -12.28 18.33
C LEU A 425 17.97 -11.37 17.64
N VAL A 426 18.63 -11.85 16.58
CA VAL A 426 19.67 -11.13 15.83
C VAL A 426 19.11 -10.40 14.60
N GLY A 427 18.07 -10.94 13.97
CA GLY A 427 17.27 -10.24 12.96
C GLY A 427 16.07 -9.55 13.57
#